data_AF-T0YGS0-F1
#
_entry.id   AF-T0YGS0-F1
#
_cell.length_a   1.000
_cell.length_b   1.000
_cell.length_c   1.000
_cell.angle_alpha   90.00
_cell.angle_beta   90.00
_cell.angle_gamma   90.00
#
_symmetry.space_group_name_H-M   'P 1'
#
loop_
_entity.id
_entity.type
_entity.pdbx_description
1 polymer ?
#
loop_
_entity_poly.entity_id
_entity_poly.type
_entity_poly.pdbx_seq_one_letter_code
_entity_poly.pdbx_strand_id
1 'polypeptide(L)'
;LIGRSVQIALSAHEVIISYKEAEIARHERLLHRGASSLVLDHYLETFGRKPGAFPRSVPLDQARKNGAFTQEHDAFFTQAVRLYGESRATSEIVAVLLLSRRLPTKAVVYGLSQALSMHTVKADFVEIKARSSLESSREPLNGVPEVASARG
;
A
#
# COMPACT_ATOMS: atom_id res chain seq x y z
N LEU A 1 -1.91 -22.97 3.40
CA LEU A 1 -1.63 -23.99 4.43
C LEU A 1 -2.47 -23.67 5.66
N ILE A 2 -3.47 -24.50 6.00
CA ILE A 2 -4.28 -24.34 7.22
C ILE A 2 -4.15 -25.66 8.01
N GLY A 3 -3.79 -25.57 9.29
CA GLY A 3 -3.77 -26.73 10.22
C GLY A 3 -2.47 -27.52 10.35
N ARG A 4 -1.29 -26.96 10.05
CA ARG A 4 0.00 -27.66 10.20
C ARG A 4 0.97 -26.85 11.08
N SER A 5 1.64 -27.52 12.03
CA SER A 5 2.67 -26.93 12.88
C SER A 5 3.88 -26.51 12.05
N VAL A 6 4.26 -25.25 12.14
CA VAL A 6 5.44 -24.65 11.48
C VAL A 6 6.49 -24.29 12.53
N GLN A 7 7.76 -24.35 12.16
CA GLN A 7 8.85 -23.87 13.01
C GLN A 7 9.09 -22.39 12.71
N ILE A 8 9.20 -21.58 13.77
CA ILE A 8 9.39 -20.14 13.66
C ILE A 8 10.72 -19.82 14.33
N ALA A 9 11.67 -19.30 13.55
CA ALA A 9 12.92 -18.75 14.07
C ALA A 9 12.80 -17.22 14.12
N LEU A 10 12.98 -16.67 15.32
CA LEU A 10 12.92 -15.22 15.58
C LEU A 10 14.33 -14.66 15.80
N SER A 11 14.70 -13.70 14.96
CA SER A 11 15.93 -12.91 15.10
C SER A 11 15.61 -11.44 15.45
N ALA A 12 16.66 -10.68 15.76
CA ALA A 12 16.51 -9.24 16.01
C ALA A 12 16.05 -8.46 14.77
N HIS A 13 16.40 -8.94 13.57
CA HIS A 13 16.19 -8.24 12.28
C HIS A 13 15.29 -8.99 11.30
N GLU A 14 14.83 -10.19 11.64
CA GLU A 14 13.96 -10.97 10.74
C GLU A 14 13.16 -12.05 11.47
N VAL A 15 12.07 -12.48 10.85
CA VAL A 15 11.28 -13.66 11.20
C VAL A 15 11.33 -14.63 10.03
N ILE A 16 11.80 -15.85 10.30
CA ILE A 16 11.91 -16.93 9.32
C ILE A 16 10.89 -18.01 9.69
N ILE A 17 10.00 -18.34 8.75
CA ILE A 17 9.00 -19.40 8.90
C ILE A 17 9.45 -20.59 8.06
N SER A 18 9.70 -21.72 8.72
CA SER A 18 10.12 -22.96 8.07
C SER A 18 9.12 -24.09 8.30
N TYR A 19 9.02 -24.98 7.32
CA TYR A 19 8.24 -26.22 7.41
C TYR A 19 9.00 -27.35 6.73
N LYS A 20 9.32 -28.39 7.50
CA LYS A 20 10.04 -29.60 7.05
C LYS A 20 11.27 -29.26 6.19
N GLU A 21 12.25 -28.63 6.82
CA GLU A 21 13.55 -28.22 6.25
C GLU A 21 13.52 -27.15 5.15
N ALA A 22 12.34 -26.69 4.71
CA ALA A 22 12.20 -25.63 3.72
C ALA A 22 11.78 -24.28 4.36
N GLU A 23 12.52 -23.21 4.03
CA GLU A 23 12.15 -21.82 4.33
C GLU A 23 10.97 -21.41 3.43
N ILE A 24 9.83 -21.03 4.04
CA ILE A 24 8.60 -20.71 3.30
C ILE A 24 8.37 -19.21 3.21
N ALA A 25 8.92 -18.44 4.16
CA ALA A 25 8.82 -16.98 4.17
C ALA A 25 9.90 -16.36 5.06
N ARG A 26 10.48 -15.25 4.58
CA ARG A 26 11.40 -14.38 5.31
C ARG A 26 10.80 -12.97 5.39
N HIS A 27 10.68 -12.44 6.60
CA HIS A 27 10.18 -11.09 6.83
C HIS A 27 11.22 -10.28 7.59
N GLU A 28 11.61 -9.12 7.03
CA GLU A 28 12.49 -8.17 7.70
C GLU A 28 11.76 -7.53 8.89
N ARG A 29 12.40 -7.60 10.06
CA ARG A 29 11.91 -7.06 11.32
C ARG A 29 12.56 -5.70 11.52
N LEU A 30 11.82 -4.63 11.27
CA LEU A 30 12.27 -3.27 11.59
C LEU A 30 12.46 -3.14 13.10
N LEU A 31 13.72 -3.02 13.51
CA LEU A 31 14.15 -2.73 14.87
C LEU A 31 13.72 -1.31 15.21
N HIS A 32 12.91 -1.14 16.24
CA HIS A 32 13.14 -0.18 17.34
C HIS A 32 12.09 -0.41 18.43
N ARG A 33 12.53 -0.78 19.63
CA ARG A 33 11.72 -0.76 20.86
C ARG A 33 11.39 0.71 21.17
N GLY A 34 10.12 1.10 21.02
CA GLY A 34 9.63 2.46 21.30
C GLY A 34 9.29 3.31 20.07
N ALA A 35 9.49 2.81 18.84
CA ALA A 35 9.05 3.50 17.62
C ALA A 35 7.60 3.13 17.32
N SER A 36 6.71 4.09 17.60
CA SER A 36 5.26 4.01 17.40
C SER A 36 4.88 3.97 15.91
N SER A 37 5.05 2.81 15.28
CA SER A 37 4.10 2.33 14.28
C SER A 37 2.85 1.85 15.03
N LEU A 38 2.17 2.79 15.69
CA LEU A 38 0.82 2.64 16.24
C LEU A 38 -0.17 2.63 15.05
N VAL A 39 -0.01 1.56 14.28
CA VAL A 39 -0.88 0.88 13.33
C VAL A 39 -2.15 1.64 12.89
N LEU A 40 -2.03 2.71 12.10
CA LEU A 40 -3.17 3.27 11.35
C LEU A 40 -3.91 2.13 10.63
N ASP A 41 -3.15 1.18 10.08
CA ASP A 41 -3.61 -0.06 9.46
C ASP A 41 -4.56 -0.91 10.35
N HIS A 42 -4.39 -0.94 11.67
CA HIS A 42 -5.23 -1.70 12.62
C HIS A 42 -6.59 -1.03 12.82
N TYR A 43 -6.65 0.28 12.64
CA TYR A 43 -7.88 1.05 12.76
C TYR A 43 -8.66 1.14 11.45
N LEU A 44 -8.07 0.76 10.30
CA LEU A 44 -8.75 0.82 8.99
C LEU A 44 -10.04 0.00 8.96
N GLU A 45 -10.05 -1.19 9.57
CA GLU A 45 -11.27 -2.01 9.69
C GLU A 45 -12.33 -1.34 10.58
N THR A 46 -11.89 -0.60 11.60
CA THR A 46 -12.79 0.16 12.48
C THR A 46 -13.36 1.38 11.77
N PHE A 47 -12.56 2.10 10.98
CA PHE A 47 -12.99 3.27 10.22
C PHE A 47 -13.93 2.90 9.08
N GLY A 48 -13.81 1.70 8.49
CA GLY A 48 -14.79 1.18 7.54
C GLY A 48 -16.20 1.03 8.13
N ARG A 49 -16.31 0.76 9.44
CA ARG A 49 -17.61 0.68 10.15
C ARG A 49 -18.07 2.01 10.74
N LYS A 50 -17.12 2.87 11.14
CA LYS A 50 -17.38 4.18 11.79
C LYS A 50 -16.56 5.29 11.13
N PRO A 51 -17.00 5.78 9.95
CA PRO A 51 -16.20 6.68 9.13
C PRO A 51 -15.97 8.06 9.76
N GLY A 52 -16.89 8.56 10.60
CA GLY A 52 -16.76 9.88 11.25
C GLY A 52 -15.67 9.98 12.32
N ALA A 53 -15.05 8.86 12.70
CA ALA A 53 -13.94 8.85 13.66
C ALA A 53 -12.57 9.11 12.99
N PHE A 54 -12.46 8.90 11.68
CA PHE A 54 -11.19 8.95 10.95
C PHE A 54 -10.52 10.33 10.95
N PRO A 55 -11.20 11.45 10.61
CA PRO A 55 -10.54 12.74 10.37
C PRO A 55 -9.88 13.36 11.60
N ARG A 56 -10.33 12.97 12.81
CA ARG A 56 -9.85 13.47 14.11
C ARG A 56 -9.14 12.40 14.93
N SER A 57 -8.69 11.33 14.27
CA SER A 57 -8.12 10.19 14.96
C SER A 57 -6.65 10.42 15.32
N VAL A 58 -6.27 10.08 16.55
CA VAL A 58 -4.87 10.10 17.02
C VAL A 58 -3.94 9.27 16.10
N PRO A 59 -4.36 8.08 15.59
CA PRO A 59 -3.57 7.34 14.61
C PRO A 59 -3.29 8.11 13.31
N LEU A 60 -4.25 8.90 12.81
CA LEU A 60 -4.03 9.73 11.61
C LEU A 60 -3.01 10.84 11.88
N ASP A 61 -3.10 11.50 13.03
CA ASP A 61 -2.14 12.55 13.42
C ASP A 61 -0.72 11.99 13.58
N GLN A 62 -0.59 10.78 14.13
CA GLN A 62 0.69 10.09 14.22
C GLN A 62 1.21 9.67 12.84
N ALA A 63 0.35 9.18 11.96
CA ALA A 63 0.70 8.79 10.60
C ALA A 63 1.17 9.98 9.75
N ARG A 64 0.60 11.17 9.96
CA ARG A 64 1.11 12.42 9.35
C ARG A 64 2.50 12.77 9.86
N LYS A 65 2.70 12.71 11.19
CA LYS A 65 3.99 13.07 11.82
C LYS A 65 5.13 12.11 11.46
N ASN A 66 4.84 10.82 11.26
CA ASN A 66 5.84 9.82 10.91
C ASN A 66 5.97 9.60 9.38
N GLY A 67 5.21 10.33 8.56
CA GLY A 67 5.27 10.26 7.10
C GLY A 67 4.55 9.06 6.46
N ALA A 68 3.87 8.21 7.23
CA ALA A 68 3.06 7.11 6.70
C ALA A 68 1.82 7.62 5.94
N PHE A 69 1.28 8.78 6.34
CA PHE A 69 0.23 9.49 5.62
C PHE A 69 0.83 10.70 4.89
N THR A 70 1.06 10.55 3.59
CA THR A 70 1.77 11.54 2.78
C THR A 70 0.89 12.72 2.38
N GLN A 71 1.49 13.76 1.79
CA GLN A 71 0.76 14.93 1.28
C GLN A 71 -0.26 14.54 0.20
N GLU A 72 0.05 13.55 -0.64
CA GLU A 72 -0.85 13.04 -1.68
C GLU A 72 -2.08 12.36 -1.07
N HIS A 73 -1.93 11.67 0.05
CA HIS A 73 -3.07 11.11 0.79
C HIS A 73 -3.99 12.22 1.32
N ASP A 74 -3.40 13.30 1.85
CA ASP A 74 -4.16 14.42 2.41
C ASP A 74 -4.90 15.22 1.33
N ALA A 75 -4.23 15.45 0.19
CA ALA A 75 -4.84 16.09 -0.97
C ALA A 75 -5.99 15.25 -1.55
N PHE A 76 -5.79 13.94 -1.69
CA PHE A 76 -6.83 13.03 -2.17
C PHE A 76 -8.03 13.01 -1.22
N PHE A 77 -7.78 12.91 0.08
CA PHE A 77 -8.85 12.92 1.08
C PHE A 77 -9.62 14.24 1.09
N THR A 78 -8.91 15.37 1.05
CA THR A 78 -9.54 16.70 0.98
C THR A 78 -10.42 16.85 -0.26
N GLN A 79 -9.94 16.41 -1.43
CA GLN A 79 -10.72 16.43 -2.66
C GLN A 79 -11.94 15.50 -2.58
N ALA A 80 -11.77 14.31 -2.01
CA ALA A 80 -12.85 13.35 -1.84
C ALA A 80 -13.95 13.89 -0.90
N VAL A 81 -13.57 14.55 0.21
CA VAL A 81 -14.52 15.20 1.12
C VAL A 81 -15.34 16.26 0.39
N ARG A 82 -14.69 17.10 -0.44
CA ARG A 82 -15.38 18.14 -1.23
C ARG A 82 -16.37 17.57 -2.24
N LEU A 83 -16.04 16.46 -2.90
CA LEU A 83 -16.86 15.89 -3.97
C LEU A 83 -17.97 14.95 -3.46
N TYR A 84 -17.67 14.14 -2.44
CA TYR A 84 -18.50 13.01 -2.04
C TYR A 84 -19.00 13.07 -0.60
N GLY A 85 -18.58 14.07 0.18
CA GLY A 85 -18.84 14.16 1.61
C GLY A 85 -17.93 13.25 2.44
N GLU A 86 -17.84 13.54 3.74
CA GLU A 86 -16.87 12.93 4.65
C GLU A 86 -16.98 11.41 4.72
N SER A 87 -18.19 10.86 4.84
CA SER A 87 -18.37 9.41 5.01
C SER A 87 -17.83 8.62 3.82
N ARG A 88 -18.11 9.06 2.59
CA ARG A 88 -17.66 8.37 1.37
C ARG A 88 -16.17 8.61 1.12
N ALA A 89 -15.69 9.82 1.41
CA ALA A 89 -14.27 10.14 1.35
C ALA A 89 -13.44 9.25 2.29
N THR A 90 -13.93 9.01 3.51
CA THR A 90 -13.27 8.12 4.47
C THR A 90 -13.17 6.70 3.92
N SER A 91 -14.23 6.17 3.32
CA SER A 91 -14.18 4.83 2.72
C SER A 91 -13.14 4.74 1.60
N GLU A 92 -13.05 5.74 0.72
CA GLU A 92 -12.09 5.76 -0.38
C GLU A 92 -10.64 5.88 0.12
N ILE A 93 -10.36 6.78 1.08
CA ILE A 93 -8.99 6.89 1.62
C ILE A 93 -8.59 5.66 2.45
N VAL A 94 -9.51 5.04 3.19
CA VAL A 94 -9.27 3.79 3.91
C VAL A 94 -8.92 2.67 2.92
N ALA A 95 -9.65 2.56 1.81
CA ALA A 95 -9.34 1.60 0.76
C ALA A 95 -7.95 1.84 0.13
N VAL A 96 -7.57 3.11 -0.10
CA VAL A 96 -6.21 3.45 -0.56
C VAL A 96 -5.14 3.06 0.47
N LEU A 97 -5.36 3.35 1.75
CA LEU A 97 -4.42 3.00 2.82
C LEU A 97 -4.24 1.48 2.92
N LEU A 98 -5.30 0.68 2.68
CA LEU A 98 -5.19 -0.78 2.64
C LEU A 98 -4.33 -1.31 1.47
N LEU A 99 -4.10 -0.52 0.42
CA LEU A 99 -3.22 -0.90 -0.69
C LEU A 99 -1.76 -1.10 -0.24
N SER A 100 -1.31 -0.39 0.79
CA SER A 100 0.07 -0.49 1.29
C SER A 100 0.39 -1.86 1.89
N ARG A 101 -0.61 -2.71 2.18
CA ARG A 101 -0.40 -4.11 2.59
C ARG A 101 0.16 -4.99 1.47
N ARG A 102 -0.05 -4.59 0.21
CA ARG A 102 0.23 -5.41 -0.99
C ARG A 102 1.00 -4.68 -2.08
N LEU A 103 1.11 -3.36 -1.99
CA LEU A 103 1.84 -2.51 -2.94
C LEU A 103 2.90 -1.69 -2.19
N PRO A 104 4.09 -1.46 -2.79
CA PRO A 104 5.08 -0.55 -2.22
C PRO A 104 4.53 0.88 -2.09
N THR A 105 4.90 1.59 -1.04
CA THR A 105 4.44 2.97 -0.78
C THR A 105 4.67 3.90 -1.97
N LYS A 106 5.81 3.78 -2.66
CA LYS A 106 6.12 4.58 -3.87
C LYS A 106 5.08 4.38 -4.98
N ALA A 107 4.60 3.15 -5.18
CA ALA A 107 3.57 2.85 -6.18
C ALA A 107 2.21 3.43 -5.78
N VAL A 108 1.85 3.37 -4.49
CA VAL A 108 0.60 3.97 -3.98
C VAL A 108 0.62 5.49 -4.13
N VAL A 109 1.73 6.14 -3.79
CA VAL A 109 1.92 7.60 -3.97
C VAL A 109 1.83 7.98 -5.46
N TYR A 110 2.41 7.18 -6.36
CA TYR A 110 2.22 7.37 -7.80
C TYR A 110 0.76 7.24 -8.22
N GLY A 111 0.03 6.23 -7.71
CA GLY A 111 -1.40 6.07 -7.99
C GLY A 111 -2.23 7.27 -7.51
N LEU A 112 -1.91 7.80 -6.32
CA LEU A 112 -2.54 8.98 -5.76
C LEU A 112 -2.27 10.24 -6.59
N SER A 113 -1.03 10.45 -7.03
CA SER A 113 -0.68 11.62 -7.87
C SER A 113 -1.40 11.58 -9.21
N GLN A 114 -1.52 10.40 -9.83
CA GLN A 114 -2.32 10.21 -11.05
C GLN A 114 -3.82 10.47 -10.81
N ALA A 115 -4.35 10.03 -9.67
CA ALA A 115 -5.75 10.25 -9.32
C ALA A 115 -6.06 11.75 -9.16
N LEU A 116 -5.19 12.47 -8.45
CA LEU A 116 -5.27 13.93 -8.28
C LEU A 116 -5.20 14.65 -9.64
N SER A 117 -4.26 14.27 -10.50
CA SER A 117 -4.11 14.86 -11.85
C SER A 117 -5.35 14.64 -12.73
N MET A 118 -6.02 13.50 -12.58
CA MET A 118 -7.23 13.16 -13.33
C MET A 118 -8.52 13.62 -12.64
N HIS A 119 -8.38 14.35 -11.51
CA HIS A 119 -9.46 14.76 -10.64
C HIS A 119 -10.41 13.62 -10.21
N THR A 120 -9.89 12.41 -10.08
CA THR A 120 -10.63 11.23 -9.64
C THR A 120 -10.32 10.90 -8.19
N VAL A 121 -11.35 10.52 -7.44
CA VAL A 121 -11.29 10.22 -6.01
C VAL A 121 -11.81 8.80 -5.76
N LYS A 122 -11.20 7.85 -6.49
CA LYS A 122 -11.54 6.43 -6.48
C LYS A 122 -10.34 5.56 -6.14
N ALA A 123 -10.47 4.74 -5.10
CA ALA A 123 -9.41 3.83 -4.67
C ALA A 123 -9.02 2.82 -5.76
N ASP A 124 -9.99 2.30 -6.52
CA ASP A 124 -9.72 1.36 -7.62
C ASP A 124 -8.85 1.98 -8.71
N PHE A 125 -9.03 3.28 -9.00
CA PHE A 125 -8.19 3.98 -9.97
C PHE A 125 -6.75 4.12 -9.45
N VAL A 126 -6.60 4.48 -8.16
CA VAL A 126 -5.29 4.55 -7.48
C VAL A 126 -4.59 3.20 -7.56
N GLU A 127 -5.30 2.10 -7.29
CA GLU A 127 -4.78 0.74 -7.39
C GLU A 127 -4.28 0.40 -8.80
N ILE A 128 -5.08 0.66 -9.82
CA ILE A 128 -4.73 0.38 -11.21
C ILE A 128 -3.44 1.12 -11.59
N LYS A 129 -3.35 2.41 -11.26
CA LYS A 129 -2.18 3.23 -11.58
C LYS A 129 -0.96 2.82 -10.76
N ALA A 130 -1.15 2.46 -9.50
CA ALA A 130 -0.08 1.92 -8.68
C ALA A 130 0.49 0.62 -9.26
N ARG A 131 -0.35 -0.34 -9.65
CA ARG A 131 0.11 -1.59 -10.28
C ARG A 131 0.81 -1.37 -11.61
N SER A 132 0.24 -0.53 -12.47
CA SER A 132 0.85 -0.19 -13.77
C SER A 132 2.26 0.40 -13.63
N SER A 133 2.53 1.18 -12.58
CA SER A 133 3.89 1.70 -12.31
C SER A 133 4.93 0.61 -11.99
N LEU A 134 4.49 -0.50 -11.38
CA LEU A 134 5.34 -1.64 -11.06
C LEU A 134 5.66 -2.48 -12.29
N GLU A 135 4.72 -2.59 -13.23
CA GLU A 135 4.90 -3.26 -14.51
C GLU A 135 5.79 -2.45 -15.45
N SER A 136 5.57 -1.13 -15.54
CA SER A 136 6.41 -0.23 -16.34
C SER A 136 7.86 -0.13 -15.82
N SER A 137 8.09 -0.40 -14.53
CA SER A 137 9.45 -0.47 -13.96
C SER A 137 10.14 -1.81 -14.23
N ARG A 138 9.41 -2.82 -14.74
CA ARG A 138 9.92 -4.18 -15.02
C ARG A 138 10.36 -4.38 -16.47
N GLU A 139 10.07 -3.47 -17.40
CA GLU A 139 10.57 -3.51 -18.79
C GLU A 139 11.59 -2.38 -19.03
N PRO A 140 12.78 -2.72 -19.55
CA PRO A 140 12.90 -2.81 -21.00
C PRO A 140 13.19 -4.25 -21.44
N LEU A 141 12.35 -4.79 -22.32
CA LEU A 141 12.73 -5.93 -23.16
C LEU A 141 13.77 -5.48 -24.19
N ASN A 142 15.00 -5.23 -23.74
CA ASN A 142 16.16 -5.23 -24.62
C ASN A 142 16.36 -6.66 -25.13
N GLY A 143 15.90 -6.95 -26.36
CA GLY A 143 16.28 -8.19 -27.04
C GLY A 143 15.21 -8.89 -27.87
N VAL A 144 14.29 -8.17 -28.53
CA VAL A 144 13.64 -8.76 -29.70
C VAL A 144 14.50 -8.43 -30.92
N PRO A 145 15.28 -9.37 -31.50
CA PRO A 145 15.94 -9.10 -32.77
C PRO A 145 14.87 -8.82 -33.82
N GLU A 146 15.05 -7.71 -34.52
CA GLU A 146 14.30 -7.35 -35.71
C GLU A 146 14.36 -8.54 -36.68
N VAL A 147 13.20 -9.15 -36.96
CA VAL A 147 13.09 -10.21 -37.97
C VAL A 147 13.37 -9.59 -39.34
N ALA A 148 14.64 -9.63 -39.76
CA ALA A 148 15.04 -9.28 -41.10
C ALA A 148 14.31 -10.22 -42.07
N SER A 149 13.33 -9.67 -42.78
CA SER A 149 12.62 -10.36 -43.86
C SER A 149 13.61 -10.60 -45.01
N ALA A 150 14.21 -11.79 -45.04
CA ALA A 150 14.93 -12.27 -46.22
C ALA A 150 13.91 -12.57 -47.33
N ARG A 151 13.75 -11.61 -48.26
CA ARG A 151 13.18 -11.92 -49.58
C ARG A 151 14.29 -12.53 -50.43
N GLY A 152 14.18 -13.83 -50.68
CA GLY A 152 14.82 -14.53 -51.79
C GLY A 152 13.76 -14.90 -52.81
#